data_AF-A0A948TS63-F1
#
_entry.id   AF-A0A948TS63-F1
#
_cell.length_a   1.000
_cell.length_b   1.000
_cell.length_c   1.000
_cell.angle_alpha   90.00
_cell.angle_beta   90.00
_cell.angle_gamma   90.00
#
_symmetry.space_group_name_H-M   'P 1'
#
loop_
_entity.id
_entity.type
_entity.pdbx_description
1 polymer ?
#
loop_
_entity_poly.entity_id
_entity_poly.type
_entity_poly.pdbx_seq_one_letter_code
_entity_poly.pdbx_strand_id
1 'polypeptide(L)'
;MKNMPGKLLSLCLLLMAGNTCLRVGPAAASEDRFRPEEWTAVSDEQLSDTRGGFDTDSGLTVSFGIIRSVMVNGDLVTQTSFNLPDVTRISSEQATLASAALSESGLIQIGTGNNIEAIISAQLASSTVIQNSLNNQNIQTLTVINTGVNSLSLLKDINTQSVLNDALLGAMGSR
;
A
#
# COMPACT_ATOMS: atom_id res chain seq x y z
N MET A 1 -73.97 -32.28 34.65
CA MET A 1 -73.12 -33.14 35.49
C MET A 1 -72.29 -34.03 34.58
N LYS A 2 -70.98 -34.08 34.84
CA LYS A 2 -70.09 -35.23 34.58
C LYS A 2 -69.67 -35.55 33.12
N ASN A 3 -68.42 -35.16 32.83
CA ASN A 3 -67.31 -36.01 32.36
C ASN A 3 -67.11 -36.29 30.86
N MET A 4 -66.02 -35.71 30.33
CA MET A 4 -65.10 -36.28 29.31
C MET A 4 -64.46 -37.60 29.82
N PRO A 5 -63.59 -38.31 29.05
CA PRO A 5 -63.34 -38.37 27.59
C PRO A 5 -63.14 -39.83 27.07
N GLY A 6 -62.94 -40.03 25.76
CA GLY A 6 -62.31 -41.29 25.34
C GLY A 6 -62.34 -41.68 23.86
N LYS A 7 -61.41 -41.11 23.09
CA LYS A 7 -60.57 -41.82 22.10
C LYS A 7 -61.22 -42.40 20.82
N LEU A 8 -60.82 -41.89 19.65
CA LEU A 8 -59.59 -42.24 18.91
C LEU A 8 -59.63 -43.53 18.06
N LEU A 9 -60.79 -43.98 17.55
CA LEU A 9 -60.81 -45.23 16.75
C LEU A 9 -61.53 -45.20 15.40
N SER A 10 -61.85 -44.04 14.80
CA SER A 10 -62.70 -44.02 13.59
C SER A 10 -62.12 -43.33 12.35
N LEU A 11 -60.84 -42.95 12.31
CA LEU A 11 -60.31 -42.08 11.25
C LEU A 11 -59.24 -42.72 10.34
N CYS A 12 -59.18 -44.05 10.23
CA CYS A 12 -58.16 -44.72 9.38
C CYS A 12 -58.71 -45.73 8.37
N LEU A 13 -60.01 -45.71 8.05
CA LEU A 13 -60.56 -46.67 7.09
C LEU A 13 -61.71 -46.12 6.27
N LEU A 14 -61.42 -45.24 5.31
CA LEU A 14 -62.11 -45.23 4.02
C LEU A 14 -61.24 -44.52 2.97
N LEU A 15 -60.09 -45.15 2.69
CA LEU A 15 -59.56 -45.14 1.33
C LEU A 15 -60.60 -45.79 0.40
N MET A 16 -60.59 -45.35 -0.86
CA MET A 16 -61.29 -45.93 -2.04
C MET A 16 -62.61 -45.27 -2.42
N ALA A 17 -62.51 -44.13 -3.12
CA ALA A 17 -63.09 -43.93 -4.45
C ALA A 17 -63.05 -42.44 -4.82
N GLY A 18 -62.52 -42.10 -5.99
CA GLY A 18 -62.72 -40.78 -6.59
C GLY A 18 -61.44 -40.08 -7.07
N ASN A 19 -60.63 -40.76 -7.88
CA ASN A 19 -59.68 -40.08 -8.76
C ASN A 19 -60.44 -39.28 -9.82
N THR A 20 -60.63 -37.98 -9.58
CA THR A 20 -60.82 -37.00 -10.66
C THR A 20 -59.61 -36.08 -10.68
N CYS A 21 -58.80 -36.31 -11.71
CA CYS A 21 -57.56 -35.63 -12.04
C CYS A 21 -57.81 -34.14 -12.31
N LEU A 22 -57.59 -33.27 -11.31
CA LEU A 22 -57.28 -31.87 -11.59
C LEU A 22 -55.83 -31.84 -12.06
N ARG A 23 -55.65 -31.76 -13.39
CA ARG A 23 -54.37 -31.51 -14.06
C ARG A 23 -53.75 -30.23 -13.50
N VAL A 24 -52.87 -30.36 -12.51
CA VAL A 24 -51.75 -29.43 -12.32
C VAL A 24 -50.83 -29.69 -13.49
N GLY A 25 -50.88 -28.82 -14.51
CA GLY A 25 -49.91 -28.84 -15.59
C GLY A 25 -48.51 -28.70 -14.98
N PRO A 26 -47.47 -29.35 -15.53
CA PRO A 26 -46.13 -29.13 -15.05
C PRO A 26 -45.86 -27.63 -15.14
N ALA A 27 -45.53 -26.99 -14.02
CA ALA A 27 -44.82 -25.74 -14.05
C ALA A 27 -43.58 -26.03 -14.89
N ALA A 28 -43.58 -25.54 -16.13
CA ALA A 28 -42.41 -25.59 -16.97
C ALA A 28 -41.32 -24.91 -16.16
N ALA A 29 -40.41 -25.71 -15.58
CA ALA A 29 -39.11 -25.22 -15.23
C ALA A 29 -38.61 -24.61 -16.54
N SER A 30 -38.57 -23.28 -16.59
CA SER A 30 -37.82 -22.60 -17.63
C SER A 30 -36.39 -23.09 -17.42
N GLU A 31 -36.02 -24.13 -18.16
CA GLU A 31 -34.63 -24.43 -18.40
C GLU A 31 -34.10 -23.15 -19.06
N ASP A 32 -33.51 -22.27 -18.25
CA ASP A 32 -32.63 -21.22 -18.73
C ASP A 32 -31.41 -21.93 -19.29
N ARG A 33 -31.62 -22.57 -20.45
CA ARG A 33 -30.60 -23.26 -21.19
C ARG A 33 -29.62 -22.19 -21.61
N PHE A 34 -28.34 -22.45 -21.37
CA PHE A 34 -27.28 -21.65 -21.94
C PHE A 34 -27.47 -21.60 -23.47
N ARG A 35 -27.89 -20.42 -23.99
CA ARG A 35 -28.13 -20.16 -25.42
C ARG A 35 -27.05 -19.25 -25.96
N PRO A 36 -25.91 -19.81 -26.41
CA PRO A 36 -24.75 -19.03 -26.85
C PRO A 36 -25.07 -18.13 -28.05
N GLU A 37 -26.08 -18.47 -28.86
CA GLU A 37 -26.54 -17.65 -29.97
C GLU A 37 -27.17 -16.29 -29.58
N GLU A 38 -27.53 -16.09 -28.30
CA GLU A 38 -28.11 -14.84 -27.80
C GLU A 38 -27.06 -13.93 -27.12
N TRP A 39 -25.82 -14.40 -26.97
CA TRP A 39 -24.74 -13.66 -26.32
C TRP A 39 -23.94 -12.87 -27.35
N THR A 40 -23.83 -11.57 -27.14
CA THR A 40 -22.93 -10.72 -27.93
C THR A 40 -21.56 -10.71 -27.25
N ALA A 41 -20.51 -11.03 -28.01
CA ALA A 41 -19.15 -10.94 -27.51
C ALA A 41 -18.82 -9.49 -27.11
N VAL A 42 -18.42 -9.30 -25.86
CA VAL A 42 -17.89 -8.03 -25.34
C VAL A 42 -16.51 -7.79 -25.97
N SER A 43 -16.15 -6.55 -26.27
CA SER A 43 -14.83 -6.26 -26.85
C SER A 43 -13.70 -6.62 -25.90
N ASP A 44 -12.51 -6.91 -26.45
CA ASP A 44 -11.33 -7.24 -25.65
C ASP A 44 -10.93 -6.08 -24.72
N GLU A 45 -11.03 -4.82 -25.15
CA GLU A 45 -10.86 -3.65 -24.29
C GLU A 45 -11.84 -3.62 -23.10
N GLN A 46 -13.13 -3.83 -23.34
CA GLN A 46 -14.12 -3.84 -22.26
C GLN A 46 -13.88 -4.99 -21.29
N LEU A 47 -13.54 -6.18 -21.81
CA LEU A 47 -13.18 -7.31 -20.97
C LEU A 47 -11.87 -7.02 -20.19
N SER A 48 -10.90 -6.31 -20.77
CA SER A 48 -9.66 -5.92 -20.10
C SER A 48 -9.93 -4.97 -18.93
N ASP A 49 -10.72 -3.92 -19.14
CA ASP A 49 -11.10 -2.95 -18.11
C ASP A 49 -11.89 -3.62 -16.98
N THR A 50 -12.84 -4.50 -17.32
CA THR A 50 -13.68 -5.17 -16.33
C THR A 50 -12.91 -6.26 -15.57
N ARG A 51 -11.92 -6.91 -16.22
CA ARG A 51 -11.06 -7.91 -15.57
C ARG A 51 -10.03 -7.29 -14.63
N GLY A 52 -9.86 -5.95 -14.67
CA GLY A 52 -8.86 -5.26 -13.88
C GLY A 52 -7.46 -5.74 -14.29
N GLY A 53 -6.88 -5.10 -15.30
CA GLY A 53 -5.52 -5.40 -15.75
C GLY A 53 -4.50 -5.38 -14.60
N PHE A 54 -3.37 -6.06 -14.80
CA PHE A 54 -2.29 -6.12 -13.82
C PHE A 54 -1.31 -4.96 -14.09
N ASP A 55 -1.24 -4.00 -13.19
CA ASP A 55 -0.28 -2.89 -13.23
C ASP A 55 1.00 -3.30 -12.48
N THR A 56 2.07 -3.57 -13.23
CA THR A 56 3.40 -3.92 -12.70
C THR A 56 4.38 -2.75 -12.71
N ASP A 57 3.95 -1.55 -13.11
CA ASP A 57 4.88 -0.47 -13.42
C ASP A 57 5.55 0.12 -12.18
N SER A 58 5.05 -0.18 -10.98
CA SER A 58 5.68 0.23 -9.73
C SER A 58 6.69 -0.81 -9.24
N GLY A 59 7.89 -0.85 -9.84
CA GLY A 59 9.05 -1.51 -9.24
C GLY A 59 9.36 -0.96 -7.83
N LEU A 60 10.47 -1.38 -7.21
CA LEU A 60 10.83 -0.84 -5.88
C LEU A 60 11.11 0.66 -5.99
N THR A 61 10.27 1.47 -5.34
CA THR A 61 10.48 2.90 -5.15
C THR A 61 10.85 3.14 -3.70
N VAL A 62 11.94 3.87 -3.51
CA VAL A 62 12.42 4.26 -2.18
C VAL A 62 12.51 5.78 -2.14
N SER A 63 11.71 6.43 -1.31
CA SER A 63 11.84 7.87 -1.05
C SER A 63 12.72 8.10 0.16
N PHE A 64 13.56 9.14 0.12
CA PHE A 64 14.46 9.51 1.21
C PHE A 64 14.38 11.01 1.49
N GLY A 65 14.28 11.39 2.76
CA GLY A 65 14.36 12.78 3.19
C GLY A 65 15.21 12.92 4.44
N ILE A 66 15.92 14.03 4.55
CA ILE A 66 16.72 14.37 5.73
C ILE A 66 16.51 15.83 6.09
N ILE A 67 16.33 16.08 7.38
CA ILE A 67 16.28 17.43 7.96
C ILE A 67 17.30 17.46 9.09
N ARG A 68 18.25 18.38 9.02
CA ARG A 68 19.19 18.69 10.09
C ARG A 68 18.87 20.07 10.61
N SER A 69 18.65 20.20 11.91
CA SER A 69 18.43 21.48 12.58
C SER A 69 19.37 21.64 13.77
N VAL A 70 19.92 22.84 13.95
CA VAL A 70 20.63 23.23 15.16
C VAL A 70 19.81 24.29 15.87
N MET A 71 19.45 24.01 17.12
CA MET A 71 18.74 24.91 18.00
C MET A 71 19.64 25.38 19.14
N VAL A 72 19.51 26.64 19.53
CA VAL A 72 20.23 27.24 20.68
C VAL A 72 19.19 27.88 21.58
N ASN A 73 19.08 27.40 22.82
CA ASN A 73 18.09 27.84 23.81
C ASN A 73 16.61 27.75 23.34
N GLY A 74 16.33 26.86 22.39
CA GLY A 74 15.00 26.71 21.78
C GLY A 74 14.82 27.46 20.47
N ASP A 75 15.75 28.33 20.09
CA ASP A 75 15.71 29.07 18.83
C ASP A 75 16.42 28.30 17.71
N LEU A 76 15.80 28.21 16.54
CA LEU A 76 16.41 27.58 15.36
C LEU A 76 17.51 28.48 14.78
N VAL A 77 18.76 28.02 14.83
CA VAL A 77 19.93 28.76 14.34
C VAL A 77 20.32 28.35 12.93
N THR A 78 20.24 27.05 12.62
CA THR A 78 20.45 26.57 11.25
C THR A 78 19.51 25.43 10.94
N GLN A 79 19.09 25.32 9.68
CA GLN A 79 18.34 24.18 9.17
C GLN A 79 18.78 23.85 7.75
N THR A 80 19.08 22.58 7.52
CA THR A 80 19.36 22.02 6.20
C THR A 80 18.33 20.92 5.95
N SER A 81 17.62 20.98 4.82
CA SER A 81 16.64 19.97 4.44
C SER A 81 16.86 19.50 3.01
N PHE A 82 16.81 18.19 2.80
CA PHE A 82 16.93 17.56 1.50
C PHE A 82 15.88 16.47 1.33
N ASN A 83 15.26 16.39 0.15
CA ASN A 83 14.27 15.37 -0.18
C ASN A 83 14.58 14.76 -1.56
N LEU A 84 14.48 13.45 -1.62
CA LEU A 84 14.69 12.64 -2.80
C LEU A 84 13.45 11.75 -3.00
N PRO A 85 12.62 12.05 -4.02
CA PRO A 85 11.38 11.31 -4.26
C PRO A 85 11.60 9.83 -4.57
N ASP A 86 12.65 9.51 -5.32
CA ASP A 86 13.00 8.13 -5.68
C ASP A 86 14.52 7.94 -5.77
N VAL A 87 15.07 7.17 -4.83
CA VAL A 87 16.48 6.80 -4.73
C VAL A 87 16.90 5.87 -5.87
N THR A 88 15.95 5.17 -6.51
CA THR A 88 16.26 4.29 -7.64
C THR A 88 16.44 5.06 -8.95
N ARG A 89 16.03 6.33 -9.00
CA ARG A 89 16.02 7.17 -10.21
C ARG A 89 16.75 8.50 -10.02
N ILE A 90 17.89 8.46 -9.35
CA ILE A 90 18.72 9.66 -9.13
C ILE A 90 19.46 10.01 -10.43
N SER A 91 19.24 11.23 -10.95
CA SER A 91 20.11 11.78 -11.99
C SER A 91 21.45 12.27 -11.41
N SER A 92 22.50 12.30 -12.23
CA SER A 92 23.81 12.81 -11.81
C SER A 92 23.73 14.26 -11.30
N GLU A 93 22.89 15.09 -11.92
CA GLU A 93 22.65 16.47 -11.49
C GLU A 93 21.93 16.54 -10.13
N GLN A 94 20.94 15.67 -9.88
CA GLN A 94 20.30 15.59 -8.56
C GLN A 94 21.28 15.09 -7.49
N ALA A 95 22.17 14.14 -7.83
CA ALA A 95 23.18 13.65 -6.90
C ALA A 95 24.21 14.74 -6.52
N THR A 96 24.61 15.60 -7.47
CA THR A 96 25.54 16.71 -7.19
C THR A 96 24.87 17.82 -6.39
N LEU A 97 23.60 18.14 -6.67
CA LEU A 97 22.83 19.09 -5.86
C LEU A 97 22.61 18.56 -4.44
N ALA A 98 22.31 17.26 -4.30
CA ALA A 98 22.18 16.60 -3.02
C ALA A 98 23.48 16.62 -2.22
N SER A 99 24.60 16.23 -2.84
CA SER A 99 25.90 16.22 -2.18
C SER A 99 26.35 17.63 -1.80
N ALA A 100 26.12 18.63 -2.64
CA ALA A 100 26.40 20.02 -2.32
C ALA A 100 25.57 20.51 -1.11
N ALA A 101 24.26 20.24 -1.08
CA ALA A 101 23.39 20.64 0.03
C ALA A 101 23.75 19.93 1.35
N LEU A 102 24.17 18.67 1.31
CA LEU A 102 24.61 17.91 2.48
C LEU A 102 26.04 18.26 2.93
N SER A 103 26.87 18.72 2.01
CA SER A 103 28.24 19.15 2.26
C SER A 103 28.33 20.63 2.63
N GLU A 104 27.21 21.34 2.70
CA GLU A 104 27.20 22.73 3.13
C GLU A 104 27.74 22.79 4.57
N SER A 105 28.95 23.33 4.70
CA SER A 105 29.62 23.50 5.98
C SER A 105 28.93 24.57 6.79
N GLY A 106 28.17 24.15 7.79
CA GLY A 106 27.55 25.07 8.74
C GLY A 106 28.56 25.48 9.80
N LEU A 107 29.04 26.72 9.75
CA LEU A 107 29.75 27.33 10.87
C LEU A 107 28.78 28.14 11.72
N ILE A 108 28.54 27.69 12.94
CA ILE A 108 27.66 28.36 13.90
C ILE A 108 28.52 28.92 15.03
N GLN A 109 28.42 30.22 15.27
CA GLN A 109 29.18 30.91 16.31
C GLN A 109 28.23 31.54 17.32
N ILE A 110 28.36 31.14 18.58
CA ILE A 110 27.55 31.59 19.70
C ILE A 110 28.45 32.38 20.64
N GLY A 111 28.26 33.70 20.67
CA GLY A 111 29.11 34.64 21.41
C GLY A 111 30.26 35.24 20.61
N THR A 112 30.97 36.19 21.22
CA THR A 112 32.11 36.90 20.63
C THR A 112 33.40 36.09 20.76
N GLY A 113 34.37 36.31 19.88
CA GLY A 113 35.71 35.71 19.97
C GLY A 113 35.82 34.28 19.43
N ASN A 114 34.75 33.74 18.84
CA ASN A 114 34.80 32.49 18.09
C ASN A 114 35.57 32.72 16.77
N ASN A 115 36.54 31.86 16.46
CA ASN A 115 37.32 31.95 15.23
C ASN A 115 37.72 30.54 14.80
N ILE A 116 37.43 30.20 13.54
CA ILE A 116 38.00 28.99 12.92
C ILE A 116 39.06 29.43 11.93
N GLU A 117 40.27 28.91 12.11
CA GLU A 117 41.32 29.03 11.11
C GLU A 117 40.84 28.45 9.76
N ALA A 118 41.10 29.18 8.68
CA ALA A 118 40.64 28.81 7.34
C ALA A 118 41.07 27.39 6.92
N ILE A 119 42.23 26.91 7.39
CA ILE A 119 42.74 25.56 7.14
C ILE A 119 41.84 24.51 7.81
N ILE A 120 41.42 24.75 9.05
CA ILE A 120 40.54 23.85 9.80
C ILE A 120 39.13 23.86 9.18
N SER A 121 38.63 25.02 8.73
CA SER A 121 37.37 25.11 8.00
C SER A 121 37.38 24.30 6.70
N ALA A 122 38.48 24.33 5.94
CA ALA A 122 38.62 23.55 4.72
C ALA A 122 38.67 22.03 5.00
N GLN A 123 39.21 21.63 6.14
CA GLN A 123 39.27 20.21 6.55
C GLN A 123 37.93 19.70 7.08
N LEU A 124 37.08 20.60 7.57
CA LEU A 124 35.74 20.33 8.07
C LEU A 124 34.64 20.67 7.04
N ALA A 125 35.01 20.73 5.76
CA ALA A 125 34.18 21.19 4.64
C ALA A 125 32.88 20.39 4.39
N SER A 126 32.56 19.36 5.19
CA SER A 126 31.30 18.62 5.14
C SER A 126 30.70 18.39 6.53
N SER A 127 31.12 19.20 7.52
CA SER A 127 30.71 19.10 8.91
C SER A 127 30.02 20.38 9.37
N THR A 128 29.12 20.25 10.33
CA THR A 128 28.57 21.39 11.06
C THR A 128 29.44 21.63 12.28
N VAL A 129 30.12 22.77 12.32
CA VAL A 129 30.99 23.16 13.43
C VAL A 129 30.29 24.23 14.26
N ILE A 130 30.11 23.96 15.54
CA ILE A 130 29.49 24.88 16.49
C ILE A 130 30.57 25.35 17.45
N GLN A 131 30.81 26.66 17.48
CA GLN A 131 31.66 27.31 18.46
C GLN A 131 30.81 28.11 19.43
N ASN A 132 31.07 27.92 20.72
CA ASN A 132 30.35 28.61 21.76
C ASN A 132 31.34 29.16 22.78
N SER A 133 31.32 30.48 22.98
CA SER A 133 32.09 31.18 24.00
C SER A 133 31.24 31.65 25.18
N LEU A 134 29.92 31.41 25.16
CA LEU A 134 29.00 31.77 26.23
C LEU A 134 28.73 30.60 27.18
N ASN A 135 28.54 30.91 28.46
CA ASN A 135 28.12 29.93 29.46
C ASN A 135 26.63 29.61 29.32
N ASN A 136 26.23 28.42 29.79
CA ASN A 136 24.83 28.02 29.96
C ASN A 136 23.98 28.04 28.69
N GLN A 137 24.58 27.76 27.53
CA GLN A 137 23.84 27.60 26.28
C GLN A 137 23.34 26.16 26.13
N ASN A 138 22.05 25.98 25.85
CA ASN A 138 21.48 24.69 25.48
C ASN A 138 21.54 24.54 23.96
N ILE A 139 22.46 23.71 23.45
CA ILE A 139 22.66 23.51 22.01
C ILE A 139 22.13 22.12 21.65
N GLN A 140 21.19 22.06 20.71
CA GLN A 140 20.54 20.82 20.28
C GLN A 140 20.70 20.65 18.79
N THR A 141 21.32 19.55 18.37
CA THR A 141 21.39 19.14 16.97
C THR A 141 20.46 17.97 16.75
N LEU A 142 19.43 18.17 15.94
CA LEU A 142 18.47 17.13 15.58
C LEU A 142 18.64 16.81 14.10
N THR A 143 18.85 15.53 13.80
CA THR A 143 18.79 15.01 12.43
C THR A 143 17.64 14.03 12.34
N VAL A 144 16.65 14.35 11.51
CA VAL A 144 15.51 13.48 11.21
C VAL A 144 15.71 12.91 9.82
N ILE A 145 15.66 11.58 9.71
CA ILE A 145 15.70 10.87 8.44
C ILE A 145 14.32 10.22 8.23
N ASN A 146 13.69 10.55 7.11
CA ASN A 146 12.42 9.97 6.69
C ASN A 146 12.66 9.06 5.48
N THR A 147 12.20 7.82 5.56
CA THR A 147 12.28 6.88 4.44
C THR A 147 10.90 6.28 4.17
N GLY A 148 10.60 6.09 2.89
CA GLY A 148 9.35 5.49 2.43
C GLY A 148 9.65 4.43 1.38
N VAL A 149 8.94 3.30 1.44
CA VAL A 149 9.09 2.19 0.49
C VAL A 149 7.71 1.69 0.07
N ASN A 150 7.54 1.31 -1.20
CA ASN A 150 6.29 0.74 -1.72
C ASN A 150 6.17 -0.78 -1.49
N SER A 151 6.54 -1.25 -0.30
CA SER A 151 6.61 -2.68 0.04
C SER A 151 5.31 -3.44 -0.19
N LEU A 152 4.15 -2.80 0.02
CA LEU A 152 2.85 -3.42 -0.21
C LEU A 152 2.61 -3.72 -1.69
N SER A 153 2.98 -2.81 -2.60
CA SER A 153 2.87 -3.04 -4.04
C SER A 153 3.76 -4.22 -4.45
N LEU A 154 5.02 -4.21 -4.01
CA LEU A 154 5.96 -5.32 -4.28
C LEU A 154 5.48 -6.67 -3.75
N LEU A 155 4.89 -6.70 -2.55
CA LEU A 155 4.34 -7.93 -2.00
C LEU A 155 3.15 -8.43 -2.82
N LYS A 156 2.28 -7.54 -3.29
CA LYS A 156 1.19 -7.92 -4.20
C LYS A 156 1.76 -8.52 -5.48
N ASP A 157 2.78 -7.91 -6.06
CA ASP A 157 3.41 -8.38 -7.30
C ASP A 157 4.07 -9.75 -7.15
N ILE A 158 4.75 -10.00 -6.02
CA ILE A 158 5.33 -11.32 -5.72
C ILE A 158 4.24 -12.38 -5.59
N ASN A 159 3.14 -12.06 -4.90
CA ASN A 159 2.05 -13.02 -4.68
C ASN A 159 1.29 -13.32 -5.98
N THR A 160 1.00 -12.31 -6.80
CA THR A 160 0.32 -12.51 -8.09
C THR A 160 1.20 -13.28 -9.06
N GLN A 161 2.50 -12.99 -9.12
CA GLN A 161 3.44 -13.76 -9.94
C GLN A 161 3.48 -15.23 -9.54
N SER A 162 3.43 -15.55 -8.23
CA SER A 162 3.32 -16.93 -7.75
C SER A 162 2.03 -17.58 -8.24
N VAL A 163 0.88 -16.92 -8.05
CA VAL A 163 -0.43 -17.44 -8.46
C VAL A 163 -0.50 -17.69 -9.97
N LEU A 164 0.07 -16.78 -10.78
CA LEU A 164 0.11 -16.94 -12.24
C LEU A 164 1.04 -18.09 -12.67
N ASN A 165 2.21 -18.24 -12.04
CA ASN A 165 3.10 -19.36 -12.31
C ASN A 165 2.43 -20.70 -11.94
N ASP A 166 1.75 -20.77 -10.80
CA ASP A 166 1.02 -21.96 -10.36
C ASP A 166 -0.14 -22.30 -11.30
N ALA A 167 -0.89 -21.28 -11.75
CA ALA A 167 -1.97 -21.46 -12.72
C ALA A 167 -1.47 -21.91 -14.10
N LEU A 168 -0.35 -21.35 -14.59
CA LEU A 168 0.27 -21.75 -15.86
C LEU A 168 0.78 -23.20 -15.81
N LEU A 169 1.48 -23.57 -14.74
CA LEU A 169 1.96 -24.94 -14.54
C LEU A 169 0.79 -25.93 -14.41
N GLY A 170 -0.28 -25.54 -13.71
CA GLY A 170 -1.50 -26.35 -13.58
C GLY A 170 -2.27 -26.51 -14.90
N ALA A 171 -2.34 -25.45 -15.72
CA ALA A 171 -3.01 -25.50 -17.02
C ALA A 171 -2.25 -26.36 -18.05
N MET A 172 -0.92 -26.39 -17.97
CA MET A 172 -0.08 -27.24 -18.83
C MET A 172 -0.05 -28.71 -18.40
N GLY A 173 -0.28 -29.00 -17.10
CA GLY A 173 -0.33 -30.35 -16.54
C GLY A 173 -1.69 -31.06 -16.68
N SER A 174 -2.72 -30.37 -17.18
CA SER A 174 -4.04 -30.93 -17.50
C SER A 174 -4.10 -31.33 -18.97
N ARG A 175 -3.39 -32.39 -19.35
CA ARG A 175 -3.54 -33.08 -20.64
C ARG A 175 -3.42 -34.59 -20.47
#